data_AF-A0A803NK64-F1
#
_entry.id   AF-A0A803NK64-F1
#
_cell.length_a   1.000
_cell.length_b   1.000
_cell.length_c   1.000
_cell.angle_alpha   90.00
_cell.angle_beta   90.00
_cell.angle_gamma   90.00
#
_symmetry.space_group_name_H-M   'P 1'
#
loop_
_entity.id
_entity.type
_entity.pdbx_description
1 polymer ?
#
loop_
_entity_poly.entity_id
_entity_poly.type
_entity_poly.pdbx_seq_one_letter_code
_entity_poly.pdbx_strand_id
1 'polypeptide(L)'
;MHKIKSDKVDGMHFCIAKKRCRFSRVEFALVTGLNLLSGPTESKIEEKSTLDRLIVEYFNGDPSIGLGQLRSVFESCTEKDDAYKLKMVLFFMGVLTGKEEKTLVPPFIIRMADDLQFFYEYS
;
A
#
# COMPACT_ATOMS: atom_id res chain seq x y z
N MET A 1 0.25 -23.76 16.82
CA MET A 1 0.23 -23.07 15.51
C MET A 1 0.27 -24.13 14.41
N HIS A 2 -0.86 -24.43 13.76
CA HIS A 2 -0.92 -25.46 12.72
C HIS A 2 -0.40 -24.88 11.39
N LYS A 3 0.75 -25.35 10.93
CA LYS A 3 1.31 -24.99 9.63
C LYS A 3 0.47 -25.63 8.53
N ILE A 4 -0.07 -24.81 7.63
CA ILE A 4 -0.84 -25.25 6.46
C ILE A 4 0.17 -25.66 5.39
N LYS A 5 0.18 -26.95 4.99
CA LYS A 5 0.85 -27.41 3.76
C LYS A 5 -0.20 -27.42 2.65
N SER A 6 0.11 -26.81 1.51
CA SER A 6 -0.77 -26.72 0.34
C SER A 6 -0.15 -27.46 -0.84
N ASP A 7 -0.90 -28.39 -1.44
CA ASP A 7 -0.50 -29.13 -2.64
C ASP A 7 -0.76 -28.36 -3.95
N LYS A 8 -1.29 -27.13 -3.88
CA LYS A 8 -1.38 -26.19 -5.00
C LYS A 8 -0.92 -24.80 -4.55
N VAL A 9 0.00 -24.22 -5.31
CA VAL A 9 0.81 -23.06 -4.91
C VAL A 9 -0.01 -21.76 -4.75
N ASP A 10 -1.23 -21.67 -5.31
CA ASP A 10 -1.90 -20.38 -5.55
C ASP A 10 -3.37 -20.30 -5.06
N GLY A 11 -3.70 -20.97 -3.94
CA GLY A 11 -5.05 -20.93 -3.33
C GLY A 11 -5.10 -20.14 -2.02
N MET A 12 -6.05 -19.21 -1.89
CA MET A 12 -6.33 -18.48 -0.64
C MET A 12 -7.16 -19.34 0.31
N HIS A 13 -6.72 -19.45 1.56
CA HIS A 13 -7.35 -20.28 2.58
C HIS A 13 -7.81 -19.42 3.76
N PHE A 14 -9.07 -19.59 4.15
CA PHE A 14 -9.69 -18.86 5.26
C PHE A 14 -10.23 -19.84 6.29
N CYS A 15 -10.12 -19.46 7.57
CA CYS A 15 -10.82 -20.16 8.65
C CYS A 15 -11.99 -19.28 9.10
N ILE A 16 -13.20 -19.63 8.67
CA ILE A 16 -14.43 -18.90 8.98
C ILE A 16 -15.31 -19.80 9.84
N ALA A 17 -15.68 -19.34 11.05
CA ALA A 17 -16.49 -20.12 11.99
C ALA A 17 -15.96 -21.55 12.23
N LYS A 18 -14.63 -21.70 12.39
CA LYS A 18 -13.92 -22.98 12.55
C LYS A 18 -14.01 -23.94 11.34
N LYS A 19 -14.56 -23.50 10.21
CA LYS A 19 -14.54 -24.22 8.93
C LYS A 19 -13.44 -23.68 8.04
N ARG A 20 -12.76 -24.59 7.34
CA ARG A 20 -11.76 -24.22 6.33
C ARG A 20 -12.45 -24.01 4.99
N CYS A 21 -12.32 -22.80 4.45
CA CYS A 21 -12.78 -22.44 3.12
C CYS A 21 -11.55 -22.17 2.23
N ARG A 22 -11.64 -22.53 0.96
CA ARG A 22 -10.60 -22.28 -0.04
C ARG A 22 -11.22 -21.56 -1.23
N PHE A 23 -10.55 -20.50 -1.67
CA PHE A 23 -10.85 -19.82 -2.92
C PHE A 23 -9.59 -19.80 -3.78
N SER A 24 -9.71 -20.00 -5.09
CA SER A 24 -8.74 -19.47 -6.05
C SER A 24 -8.78 -17.94 -6.03
N ARG A 25 -7.76 -17.28 -6.60
CA ARG A 25 -7.77 -15.81 -6.75
C ARG A 25 -9.01 -15.35 -7.54
N VAL A 26 -9.38 -16.07 -8.61
CA VAL A 26 -10.57 -15.75 -9.42
C VAL A 26 -11.86 -15.89 -8.60
N GLU A 27 -12.03 -17.00 -7.87
CA GLU A 27 -13.22 -17.19 -7.01
C GLU A 27 -13.29 -16.14 -5.90
N PHE A 28 -12.15 -15.80 -5.29
CA PHE A 28 -12.09 -14.77 -4.26
C PHE A 28 -12.45 -13.39 -4.82
N ALA A 29 -11.88 -13.02 -5.96
CA ALA A 29 -12.19 -11.79 -6.69
C ALA A 29 -13.68 -11.70 -7.02
N LEU A 30 -14.26 -12.80 -7.53
CA LEU A 30 -15.68 -12.87 -7.88
C LEU A 30 -16.60 -12.66 -6.67
N VAL A 31 -16.30 -13.33 -5.55
CA VAL A 31 -17.13 -13.24 -4.34
C VAL A 31 -17.00 -11.89 -3.65
N THR A 32 -15.81 -11.29 -3.67
CA THR A 32 -15.53 -10.02 -2.98
C THR A 32 -15.73 -8.79 -3.85
N GLY A 33 -15.84 -8.96 -5.18
CA GLY A 33 -15.79 -7.87 -6.14
C GLY A 33 -14.42 -7.20 -6.25
N LEU A 34 -13.38 -7.74 -5.60
CA LEU A 34 -12.03 -7.17 -5.63
C LEU A 34 -11.35 -7.43 -6.97
N ASN A 35 -10.71 -6.40 -7.52
CA ASN A 35 -9.84 -6.55 -8.66
C ASN A 35 -8.48 -7.12 -8.21
N LEU A 36 -8.26 -8.42 -8.43
CA LEU A 36 -6.99 -9.09 -8.11
C LEU A 36 -6.02 -9.14 -9.30
N LEU A 37 -6.20 -8.28 -10.31
CA LEU A 37 -5.22 -8.12 -11.38
C LEU A 37 -3.85 -7.75 -10.80
N SER A 38 -2.80 -8.09 -11.53
CA SER A 38 -1.43 -7.76 -11.14
C SER A 38 -1.29 -6.25 -10.89
N GLY A 39 -0.73 -5.89 -9.74
CA GLY A 39 -0.35 -4.51 -9.45
C GLY A 39 0.65 -3.96 -10.47
N PRO A 40 1.01 -2.67 -10.37
CA PRO A 40 1.94 -2.07 -11.32
C PRO A 40 3.31 -2.74 -11.15
N THR A 41 4.02 -2.96 -12.26
CA THR A 41 5.41 -3.43 -12.21
C THR A 41 6.30 -2.34 -11.63
N GLU A 42 7.38 -2.71 -10.96
CA GLU A 42 8.35 -1.74 -10.42
C GLU A 42 8.81 -0.72 -11.48
N SER A 43 9.00 -1.17 -12.73
CA SER A 43 9.33 -0.30 -13.86
C SER A 43 8.25 0.75 -14.19
N LYS A 44 6.97 0.38 -14.14
CA LYS A 44 5.85 1.31 -14.36
C LYS A 44 5.73 2.30 -13.21
N ILE A 45 5.99 1.81 -11.99
CA ILE A 45 6.06 2.66 -10.82
C ILE A 45 7.18 3.67 -11.03
N GLU A 46 8.42 3.25 -11.29
CA GLU A 46 9.57 4.14 -11.51
C GLU A 46 9.36 5.17 -12.63
N GLU A 47 8.76 4.78 -13.76
CA GLU A 47 8.44 5.68 -14.88
C GLU A 47 7.46 6.80 -14.46
N LYS A 48 6.44 6.45 -13.67
CA LYS A 48 5.43 7.41 -13.16
C LYS A 48 5.87 8.12 -11.89
N SER A 49 6.82 7.55 -11.18
CA SER A 49 7.36 7.99 -9.89
C SER A 49 8.47 9.03 -10.01
N THR A 50 8.64 9.64 -11.19
CA THR A 50 9.66 10.67 -11.45
C THR A 50 9.49 11.93 -10.58
N LEU A 51 8.34 12.07 -9.91
CA LEU A 51 8.06 13.13 -8.96
C LEU A 51 8.49 12.66 -7.56
N ASP A 52 9.76 12.87 -7.21
CA ASP A 52 10.23 12.85 -5.81
C ASP A 52 9.75 14.09 -5.03
N ARG A 53 8.68 14.77 -5.48
CA ARG A 53 8.31 16.10 -4.98
C ARG A 53 7.96 16.07 -3.50
N LEU A 54 7.06 15.19 -3.07
CA LEU A 54 6.72 15.10 -1.64
C LEU A 54 7.94 14.73 -0.79
N ILE A 55 8.81 13.86 -1.30
CA ILE A 55 10.05 13.43 -0.62
C ILE A 55 11.01 14.62 -0.46
N VAL A 56 11.21 15.39 -1.52
CA VAL A 56 12.07 16.58 -1.51
C VAL A 56 11.50 17.67 -0.62
N GLU A 57 10.21 17.97 -0.76
CA GLU A 57 9.54 19.11 -0.12
C GLU A 57 9.33 18.90 1.38
N TYR A 58 8.96 17.69 1.80
CA TYR A 58 8.58 17.41 3.19
C TYR A 58 9.57 16.54 3.97
N PHE A 59 10.50 15.87 3.28
CA PHE A 59 11.46 14.95 3.90
C PHE A 59 12.92 15.29 3.56
N ASN A 60 13.18 16.50 3.06
CA ASN A 60 14.52 16.97 2.69
C ASN A 60 15.23 16.07 1.67
N GLY A 61 14.47 15.34 0.84
CA GLY A 61 15.03 14.39 -0.11
C GLY A 61 15.52 13.07 0.51
N ASP A 62 15.30 12.83 1.81
CA ASP A 62 15.65 11.56 2.45
C ASP A 62 14.59 10.49 2.10
N PRO A 63 14.95 9.40 1.39
CA PRO A 63 14.02 8.31 1.11
C PRO A 63 13.76 7.41 2.34
N SER A 64 14.52 7.53 3.42
CA SER A 64 14.43 6.68 4.62
C SER A 64 13.35 7.16 5.59
N ILE A 65 12.11 7.27 5.09
CA ILE A 65 11.02 7.92 5.82
C ILE A 65 10.34 6.93 6.77
N GLY A 66 10.40 7.21 8.07
CA GLY A 66 9.64 6.45 9.07
C GLY A 66 8.14 6.78 9.03
N LEU A 67 7.28 5.80 9.32
CA LEU A 67 5.83 6.02 9.37
C LEU A 67 5.42 7.07 10.42
N GLY A 68 6.11 7.11 11.57
CA GLY A 68 5.94 8.17 12.56
C GLY A 68 6.33 9.56 12.04
N GLN A 69 7.41 9.66 11.26
CA GLN A 69 7.81 10.93 10.63
C GLN A 69 6.78 11.38 9.58
N LEU A 70 6.29 10.46 8.75
CA LEU A 70 5.21 10.72 7.81
C LEU A 70 3.95 11.23 8.51
N ARG A 71 3.60 10.67 9.67
CA ARG A 71 2.48 11.14 10.50
C ARG A 71 2.69 12.60 10.94
N SER A 72 3.85 12.92 11.50
CA SER A 72 4.17 14.28 11.95
C SER A 72 4.10 15.31 10.80
N VAL A 73 4.61 14.93 9.62
CA VAL A 73 4.52 15.77 8.41
C VAL A 73 3.06 15.98 8.01
N PHE A 74 2.26 14.92 7.95
CA PHE A 74 0.84 15.02 7.63
C PHE A 74 0.08 15.94 8.61
N GLU A 75 0.31 15.79 9.92
CA GLU A 75 -0.35 16.58 10.96
C GLU A 75 0.00 18.07 10.90
N SER A 76 1.16 18.41 10.33
CA SER A 76 1.63 19.79 10.15
C SER A 76 1.44 20.34 8.73
N CYS A 77 1.02 19.51 7.78
CA CYS A 77 0.83 19.90 6.38
C CYS A 77 -0.41 20.81 6.23
N THR A 78 -0.22 21.97 5.61
CA THR A 78 -1.27 22.97 5.40
C THR A 78 -1.81 22.99 3.97
N GLU A 79 -1.03 22.48 3.01
CA GLU A 79 -1.46 22.30 1.63
C GLU A 79 -2.42 21.10 1.56
N LYS A 80 -3.61 21.30 0.99
CA LYS A 80 -4.72 20.35 1.11
C LYS A 80 -4.54 19.11 0.24
N ASP A 81 -3.99 19.28 -0.96
CA ASP A 81 -3.74 18.18 -1.89
C ASP A 81 -2.64 17.26 -1.34
N ASP A 82 -1.55 17.84 -0.84
CA ASP A 82 -0.44 17.16 -0.20
C ASP A 82 -0.85 16.47 1.09
N ALA A 83 -1.62 17.15 1.96
CA ALA A 83 -2.17 16.52 3.15
C ALA A 83 -3.05 15.31 2.79
N TYR A 84 -3.82 15.38 1.70
CA TYR A 84 -4.60 14.25 1.21
C TYR A 84 -3.71 13.10 0.74
N LYS A 85 -2.68 13.36 -0.07
CA LYS A 85 -1.71 12.36 -0.54
C LYS A 85 -0.97 11.69 0.62
N LEU A 86 -0.44 12.47 1.56
CA LEU A 86 0.24 11.99 2.76
C LEU A 86 -0.69 11.13 3.63
N LYS A 87 -1.96 11.53 3.77
CA LYS A 87 -2.99 10.73 4.45
C LYS A 87 -3.24 9.39 3.77
N MET A 88 -3.26 9.36 2.44
CA MET A 88 -3.45 8.12 1.68
C MET A 88 -2.29 7.15 1.94
N VAL A 89 -1.04 7.63 1.94
CA VAL A 89 0.12 6.81 2.31
C VAL A 89 0.00 6.31 3.75
N LEU A 90 -0.37 7.18 4.70
CA LEU A 90 -0.59 6.79 6.10
C LEU A 90 -1.67 5.73 6.26
N PHE A 91 -2.78 5.86 5.53
CA PHE A 91 -3.88 4.90 5.55
C PHE A 91 -3.43 3.55 4.99
N PHE A 92 -2.73 3.56 3.85
CA PHE A 92 -2.20 2.35 3.23
C PHE A 92 -1.21 1.61 4.16
N MET A 93 -0.25 2.35 4.73
CA MET A 93 0.77 1.78 5.61
C MET A 93 0.23 1.38 6.99
N GLY A 94 -0.54 2.25 7.64
CA GLY A 94 -1.01 2.04 9.00
C GLY A 94 -2.25 1.15 9.10
N VAL A 95 -3.23 1.34 8.21
CA VAL A 95 -4.53 0.66 8.30
C VAL A 95 -4.56 -0.59 7.43
N LEU A 96 -4.21 -0.48 6.15
CA LEU A 96 -4.35 -1.61 5.21
C LEU A 96 -3.28 -2.69 5.42
N THR A 97 -2.05 -2.28 5.75
CA THR A 97 -0.93 -3.21 5.97
C THR A 97 -0.57 -3.42 7.43
N GLY A 98 -1.21 -2.68 8.35
CA GLY A 98 -1.05 -2.84 9.80
C GLY A 98 0.36 -2.55 10.31
N LYS A 99 1.11 -1.64 9.68
CA LYS A 99 2.49 -1.32 10.06
C LYS A 99 2.56 -0.36 11.24
N GLU A 100 3.57 -0.55 12.08
CA GLU A 100 3.85 0.29 13.24
C GLU A 100 4.72 1.50 12.87
N GLU A 101 4.77 2.51 13.75
CA GLU A 101 5.40 3.83 13.48
C GLU A 101 6.89 3.77 13.12
N LYS A 102 7.61 2.76 13.61
CA LYS A 102 9.05 2.56 13.32
C LYS A 102 9.31 1.94 11.95
N THR A 103 8.26 1.54 11.24
CA THR A 103 8.39 0.95 9.90
C THR A 103 8.79 2.02 8.90
N LEU A 104 9.78 1.72 8.06
CA LEU A 104 10.13 2.57 6.92
C LEU A 104 9.04 2.45 5.85
N VAL A 105 8.61 3.60 5.34
CA VAL A 105 7.70 3.71 4.21
C VAL A 105 8.52 3.49 2.93
N PRO A 106 8.16 2.50 2.10
CA PRO A 106 8.83 2.33 0.82
C PRO A 106 8.65 3.60 -0.03
N PRO A 107 9.72 4.22 -0.56
CA PRO A 107 9.64 5.49 -1.28
C PRO A 107 8.65 5.48 -2.45
N PHE A 108 8.57 4.33 -3.13
CA PHE A 108 7.67 4.16 -4.27
C PHE A 108 6.18 4.35 -3.91
N ILE A 109 5.77 4.10 -2.66
CA ILE A 109 4.40 4.34 -2.21
C ILE A 109 4.11 5.84 -2.12
N ILE A 110 5.08 6.64 -1.66
CA ILE A 110 4.96 8.09 -1.60
C ILE A 110 4.91 8.67 -3.01
N ARG A 111 5.79 8.19 -3.90
CA ARG A 111 5.80 8.60 -5.32
C ARG A 111 4.51 8.23 -6.05
N MET A 112 3.95 7.06 -5.74
CA MET A 112 2.64 6.64 -6.26
C MET A 112 1.53 7.57 -5.77
N ALA A 113 1.54 8.00 -4.51
CA ALA A 113 0.55 8.95 -3.99
C ALA A 113 0.73 10.36 -4.59
N ASP A 114 1.92 10.72 -5.06
CA ASP A 114 2.16 11.99 -5.74
C ASP A 114 1.38 12.10 -7.08
N ASP A 115 1.22 10.96 -7.78
CA ASP A 115 0.32 10.78 -8.93
C ASP A 115 -0.94 10.02 -8.49
N LEU A 116 -1.93 10.74 -7.94
CA LEU A 116 -3.18 10.14 -7.46
C LEU A 116 -3.93 9.35 -8.55
N GLN A 117 -3.83 9.74 -9.82
CA GLN A 117 -4.46 9.00 -10.90
C GLN A 117 -3.84 7.61 -11.02
N PHE A 118 -2.50 7.54 -11.03
CA PHE A 118 -1.78 6.28 -11.01
C PHE A 118 -2.03 5.48 -9.71
N PHE A 119 -2.16 6.17 -8.57
CA PHE A 119 -2.51 5.51 -7.31
C PHE A 119 -3.86 4.76 -7.41
N TYR A 120 -4.90 5.41 -7.92
CA TYR A 120 -6.24 4.82 -8.03
C TYR A 120 -6.38 3.74 -9.12
N GLU A 121 -5.50 3.71 -10.12
CA GLU A 121 -5.50 2.62 -11.10
C GLU A 121 -5.15 1.25 -10.47
N TYR A 122 -4.55 1.27 -9.27
CA TYR A 122 -3.95 0.11 -8.63
C TYR A 122 -4.29 -0.06 -7.14
N SER A 123 -5.20 0.75 -6.61
CA SER A 123 -5.71 0.67 -5.22
C SER A 123 -7.23 0.59 -5.19
#